data_AF-A0A8J7E8H2-F1
#
_entry.id   AF-A0A8J7E8H2-F1
#
_cell.length_a   1.000
_cell.length_b   1.000
_cell.length_c   1.000
_cell.angle_alpha   90.00
_cell.angle_beta   90.00
_cell.angle_gamma   90.00
#
_symmetry.space_group_name_H-M   'P 1'
#
loop_
_entity.id
_entity.type
_entity.pdbx_description
1 polymer ?
#
loop_
_entity_poly.entity_id
_entity_poly.type
_entity_poly.pdbx_seq_one_letter_code
_entity_poly.pdbx_strand_id
1 'polypeptide(L)' 'MNSFTGLTEGDYKILVKSLDSLIDQVGEDEKHPLASLMDVIGVLIENYESNYVTELDEFA' A
#
# COMPACT_ATOMS: atom_id res chain seq x y z
N MET A 1 2.42 3.33 -24.27
CA MET A 1 2.33 2.35 -23.17
C MET A 1 3.18 2.89 -22.05
N ASN A 2 2.58 3.46 -21.00
CA ASN A 2 3.33 3.86 -19.82
C ASN A 2 3.77 2.59 -19.12
N SER A 3 5.02 2.20 -19.32
CA SER A 3 5.67 1.19 -18.49
C SER A 3 5.64 1.73 -17.06
N PHE A 4 4.83 1.13 -16.20
CA PHE A 4 4.80 1.40 -14.76
C PHE A 4 6.09 0.82 -14.18
N THR A 5 7.21 1.49 -14.43
CA THR A 5 8.53 1.05 -13.97
C THR A 5 8.66 1.39 -12.50
N GLY A 6 8.40 0.41 -11.63
CA GLY A 6 8.79 0.35 -10.21
C GLY A 6 8.20 1.46 -9.32
N LEU A 7 7.47 1.07 -8.29
CA LEU A 7 7.15 1.99 -7.20
C LEU A 7 8.45 2.54 -6.61
N THR A 8 8.53 3.86 -6.42
CA THR A 8 9.66 4.52 -5.73
C THR A 8 9.40 4.59 -4.23
N GLU A 9 10.43 4.87 -3.43
CA GLU A 9 10.27 5.13 -1.99
C GLU A 9 9.32 6.32 -1.72
N GLY A 10 9.29 7.31 -2.62
CA GLY A 10 8.36 8.43 -2.55
C GLY A 10 6.91 7.98 -2.74
N ASP A 11 6.67 7.12 -3.74
CA ASP A 11 5.35 6.54 -3.99
C ASP A 11 4.89 5.67 -2.82
N TYR A 12 5.79 4.84 -2.28
CA TYR A 12 5.55 4.03 -1.09
C TYR A 12 5.09 4.89 0.10
N LYS A 13 5.80 6.00 0.40
CA LYS A 13 5.41 6.92 1.49
C LYS A 13 4.03 7.55 1.28
N ILE A 14 3.66 7.83 0.03
CA ILE A 14 2.33 8.33 -0.30
C ILE A 14 1.27 7.24 -0.12
N LEU A 15 1.56 6.02 -0.57
CA LEU A 15 0.66 4.87 -0.42
C LEU A 15 0.39 4.56 1.05
N VAL A 16 1.42 4.49 1.90
CA VAL A 16 1.27 4.26 3.35
C VAL A 16 0.40 5.34 4.00
N LYS A 17 0.67 6.62 3.72
CA LYS A 17 -0.16 7.73 4.24
C LYS A 17 -1.60 7.69 3.74
N SER A 18 -1.79 7.23 2.49
CA SER A 18 -3.12 7.09 1.91
C SER A 18 -3.86 5.93 2.56
N LEU A 19 -3.16 4.82 2.85
CA LEU A 19 -3.71 3.68 3.55
C LEU A 19 -4.16 4.07 4.96
N ASP A 20 -3.34 4.80 5.73
CA ASP A 20 -3.72 5.32 7.05
C ASP A 20 -5.01 6.15 6.98
N SER A 21 -5.11 7.07 6.01
CA SER A 21 -6.29 7.90 5.82
C SER A 21 -7.53 7.11 5.40
N LEU A 22 -7.35 6.01 4.67
CA LEU A 22 -8.44 5.10 4.32
C LEU A 22 -8.87 4.27 5.51
N ILE A 23 -7.96 3.78 6.35
CA ILE A 23 -8.29 3.04 7.57
C ILE A 23 -9.11 3.93 8.51
N ASP A 24 -8.72 5.21 8.67
CA ASP A 24 -9.46 6.17 9.50
C ASP A 24 -10.90 6.44 8.97
N GLN A 25 -11.10 6.38 7.64
CA GLN A 25 -12.39 6.68 7.00
C GLN A 25 -13.29 5.46 6.83
N VAL A 26 -12.72 4.34 6.39
CA VAL A 26 -13.40 3.07 6.11
C VAL A 26 -13.67 2.32 7.42
N GLY A 27 -12.69 2.31 8.32
CA GLY A 27 -12.73 1.50 9.54
C GLY A 27 -13.01 0.03 9.23
N GLU A 28 -14.05 -0.51 9.87
CA GLU A 28 -14.50 -1.90 9.70
C GLU A 28 -15.66 -2.04 8.70
N ASP A 29 -16.05 -0.96 7.98
CA ASP A 29 -17.15 -1.02 7.02
C ASP A 29 -16.71 -1.61 5.67
N GLU A 30 -16.83 -2.92 5.54
CA GLU A 30 -16.54 -3.65 4.29
C GLU A 30 -17.41 -3.21 3.09
N LYS A 31 -18.55 -2.54 3.32
CA LYS A 31 -19.41 -2.02 2.24
C LYS A 31 -19.07 -0.59 1.86
N HIS A 32 -18.10 0.01 2.54
CA HIS A 32 -17.70 1.39 2.28
C HIS A 32 -17.23 1.53 0.82
N PRO A 33 -17.62 2.61 0.11
CA PRO A 33 -17.23 2.80 -1.29
C PRO A 33 -15.71 2.78 -1.54
N LEU A 34 -14.92 3.10 -0.52
CA LEU A 34 -13.45 3.11 -0.56
C LEU A 34 -12.79 1.82 -0.06
N ALA A 35 -13.54 0.83 0.43
CA ALA A 35 -12.96 -0.43 0.93
C ALA A 35 -12.12 -1.12 -0.15
N SER A 36 -12.64 -1.22 -1.38
CA SER A 36 -11.89 -1.78 -2.51
C SER A 36 -10.61 -1.01 -2.87
N LEU A 37 -10.54 0.30 -2.59
CA LEU A 37 -9.32 1.07 -2.79
C LEU A 37 -8.29 0.78 -1.70
N MET A 38 -8.73 0.56 -0.47
CA MET A 38 -7.88 0.15 0.65
C MET A 38 -7.15 -1.16 0.32
N ASP A 39 -7.88 -2.14 -0.21
CA ASP A 39 -7.32 -3.43 -0.65
C ASP A 39 -6.26 -3.25 -1.76
N VAL A 40 -6.57 -2.43 -2.77
CA VAL A 40 -5.63 -2.17 -3.88
C VAL A 40 -4.36 -1.48 -3.38
N ILE A 41 -4.48 -0.51 -2.48
CA ILE A 41 -3.32 0.18 -1.91
C ILE A 41 -2.47 -0.80 -1.07
N GLY A 42 -3.09 -1.69 -0.29
CA GLY A 42 -2.39 -2.75 0.44
C GLY A 42 -1.54 -3.62 -0.48
N VAL A 43 -2.12 -4.10 -1.59
CA VAL A 43 -1.39 -4.90 -2.59
C VAL A 43 -0.22 -4.14 -3.22
N LEU A 44 -0.36 -2.83 -3.46
CA LEU A 44 0.73 -2.01 -4.01
C LEU A 44 1.87 -1.83 -3.02
N ILE A 45 1.56 -1.66 -1.74
CA ILE A 45 2.54 -1.58 -0.64
C ILE A 45 3.29 -2.91 -0.52
N GLU A 46 2.57 -4.03 -0.42
CA GLU A 46 3.17 -5.38 -0.36
C GLU A 46 4.07 -5.66 -1.56
N ASN A 47 3.66 -5.24 -2.77
CA ASN A 47 4.48 -5.38 -3.96
C ASN A 47 5.74 -4.50 -3.90
N TYR A 48 5.67 -3.28 -3.38
CA TYR A 48 6.88 -2.48 -3.16
C TYR A 48 7.81 -3.17 -2.15
N GLU A 49 7.29 -3.55 -0.99
CA GLU A 49 8.06 -4.22 0.06
C GLU A 49 8.71 -5.50 -0.46
N SER A 50 8.00 -6.36 -1.18
CA SER A 50 8.56 -7.57 -1.77
C SER A 50 9.72 -7.32 -2.74
N ASN A 51 9.77 -6.14 -3.38
CA ASN A 51 10.83 -5.79 -4.33
C ASN A 51 12.01 -5.06 -3.68
N TYR A 52 11.85 -4.48 -2.48
CA TYR A 52 12.85 -3.60 -1.86
C TYR A 52 13.24 -3.97 -0.42
N VAL A 53 12.34 -4.61 0.33
CA VAL A 53 12.53 -5.14 1.68
C VAL A 53 12.56 -6.65 1.56
N THR A 54 13.76 -7.23 1.63
CA THR A 54 13.85 -8.69 1.77
C THR A 54 13.32 -9.02 3.17
N GLU A 55 12.45 -10.03 3.32
CA GLU A 55 11.79 -10.48 4.57
C GLU A 55 12.74 -10.81 5.77
N LEU A 56 14.02 -10.45 5.71
CA LEU A 56 15.05 -10.74 6.69
C LEU A 56 15.29 -9.60 7.71
N ASP A 57 14.71 -8.42 7.53
CA ASP A 57 14.93 -7.27 8.44
C ASP A 57 13.99 -7.25 9.66
N GLU A 58 12.99 -8.15 9.75
CA GLU A 58 12.09 -8.24 10.92
C GLU A 58 12.66 -9.05 12.11
N PHE A 59 13.88 -9.62 12.00
CA PHE A 59 14.48 -10.45 13.04
C PHE A 59 15.85 -9.97 13.58
N ALA A 60 16.26 -8.71 13.33
CA ALA A 60 17.55 -8.16 13.79
C ALA A 60 17.45 -7.31 15.07
#